data_AF-A0A2T6FEW0-F1
#
_entry.id   AF-A0A2T6FEW0-F1
#
_cell.length_a   1.000
_cell.length_b   1.000
_cell.length_c   1.000
_cell.angle_alpha   90.00
_cell.angle_beta   90.00
_cell.angle_gamma   90.00
#
_symmetry.space_group_name_H-M   'P 1'
#
loop_
_entity.id
_entity.type
_entity.pdbx_description
1 polymer ?
#
loop_
_entity_poly.entity_id
_entity_poly.type
_entity_poly.pdbx_seq_one_letter_code
_entity_poly.pdbx_strand_id
1 'polypeptide(L)'
;MKRILFPVLGAAIGGLFCHITFWLISKLAVTFDIRLYNSEEEASRNFTVFLVCFALFVVSGFVYGFYRAKKHSSKMKHQAFYAYFNLEAYITALPWSGNVDLDF
;
A
#
# COMPACT_ATOMS: atom_id res chain seq x y z
N MET A 1 -5.40 11.90 -6.70
CA MET A 1 -5.22 10.51 -7.18
C MET A 1 -4.31 9.64 -6.30
N LYS A 2 -3.16 10.15 -5.78
CA LYS A 2 -2.19 9.33 -5.01
C LYS A 2 -2.72 8.63 -3.74
N ARG A 3 -3.83 9.10 -3.15
CA ARG A 3 -4.42 8.48 -1.93
C ARG A 3 -5.06 7.10 -2.17
N ILE A 4 -5.54 6.84 -3.38
CA ILE A 4 -6.17 5.56 -3.76
C ILE A 4 -5.14 4.59 -4.35
N LEU A 5 -4.04 5.11 -4.87
CA LEU A 5 -2.98 4.32 -5.48
C LEU A 5 -2.35 3.31 -4.49
N PHE A 6 -2.04 3.74 -3.25
CA PHE A 6 -1.43 2.85 -2.25
C PHE A 6 -2.36 1.69 -1.82
N PRO A 7 -3.65 1.92 -1.50
CA PRO A 7 -4.60 0.84 -1.28
C PRO A 7 -4.73 -0.14 -2.45
N VAL A 8 -4.85 0.37 -3.68
CA VAL A 8 -5.00 -0.47 -4.87
C VAL A 8 -3.74 -1.30 -5.15
N LEU A 9 -2.55 -0.70 -5.01
CA LEU A 9 -1.28 -1.43 -5.09
C LEU A 9 -1.18 -2.50 -3.99
N GLY A 10 -1.59 -2.16 -2.76
CA GLY A 10 -1.61 -3.12 -1.66
C GLY A 10 -2.52 -4.32 -1.94
N ALA A 11 -3.72 -4.07 -2.46
CA ALA A 11 -4.67 -5.10 -2.89
C ALA A 11 -4.09 -6.00 -3.99
N ALA A 12 -3.49 -5.40 -5.02
CA ALA A 12 -2.86 -6.13 -6.13
C ALA A 12 -1.71 -7.03 -5.65
N ILE A 13 -0.84 -6.50 -4.77
CA ILE A 13 0.26 -7.27 -4.16
C ILE A 13 -0.28 -8.42 -3.31
N GLY A 14 -1.33 -8.17 -2.50
CA GLY A 14 -1.98 -9.21 -1.70
C GLY A 14 -2.54 -10.35 -2.55
N GLY A 15 -3.27 -10.01 -3.62
CA GLY A 15 -3.80 -11.00 -4.56
C GLY A 15 -2.69 -11.80 -5.27
N LEU A 16 -1.63 -11.11 -5.74
CA LEU A 16 -0.48 -11.76 -6.36
C LEU A 16 0.23 -12.73 -5.40
N PHE A 17 0.40 -12.31 -4.15
CA PHE A 17 1.01 -13.16 -3.12
C PHE A 17 0.18 -14.42 -2.87
N CYS A 18 -1.14 -14.29 -2.72
CA CYS A 18 -2.05 -15.43 -2.58
C CYS A 18 -1.92 -16.40 -3.77
N HIS A 19 -1.88 -15.88 -4.99
CA HIS A 19 -1.73 -16.69 -6.19
C HIS A 19 -0.40 -17.46 -6.21
N ILE A 20 0.71 -16.81 -5.85
CA ILE A 20 2.03 -17.46 -5.78
C ILE A 20 2.02 -18.56 -4.71
N THR A 21 1.43 -18.31 -3.53
CA THR A 21 1.34 -19.31 -2.46
C THR A 21 0.56 -20.54 -2.90
N PHE A 22 -0.62 -20.36 -3.52
CA PHE A 22 -1.41 -21.50 -4.02
C PHE A 22 -0.71 -22.26 -5.15
N TRP A 23 0.02 -21.56 -6.02
CA TRP A 23 0.84 -22.20 -7.04
C TRP A 23 1.96 -23.06 -6.42
N LEU A 24 2.67 -22.55 -5.41
CA LEU A 24 3.69 -23.30 -4.68
C LEU A 24 3.11 -24.52 -3.96
N ILE A 25 1.98 -24.35 -3.27
CA ILE A 25 1.27 -25.46 -2.59
C ILE A 25 0.87 -26.53 -3.61
N SER A 26 0.36 -26.12 -4.78
CA SER A 26 -0.01 -27.06 -5.84
C SER A 26 1.21 -27.83 -6.36
N LYS A 27 2.35 -27.16 -6.53
CA LYS A 27 3.61 -27.84 -6.92
C LYS A 27 4.09 -28.83 -5.86
N LEU A 28 4.05 -28.45 -4.59
CA LEU A 28 4.39 -29.33 -3.48
C LEU A 28 3.48 -30.56 -3.42
N ALA A 29 2.17 -30.37 -3.57
CA ALA A 29 1.21 -31.48 -3.57
C ALA A 29 1.48 -32.48 -4.70
N VAL A 30 1.84 -32.01 -5.90
CA VAL A 30 2.27 -32.89 -7.00
C VAL A 30 3.53 -33.68 -6.62
N THR A 31 4.50 -33.07 -5.94
CA THR A 31 5.71 -33.76 -5.47
C THR A 31 5.41 -34.85 -4.44
N PHE A 32 4.36 -34.68 -3.62
CA PHE A 32 3.91 -35.67 -2.64
C PHE A 32 2.84 -36.65 -3.17
N ASP A 33 2.61 -36.67 -4.48
CA ASP A 33 1.58 -37.49 -5.15
C ASP A 33 0.15 -37.27 -4.62
N ILE A 34 -0.12 -36.08 -4.07
CA ILE A 34 -1.46 -35.67 -3.60
C ILE A 34 -2.23 -35.09 -4.80
N ARG A 35 -3.23 -35.84 -5.27
CA ARG A 35 -4.14 -35.36 -6.32
C ARG A 35 -5.21 -34.45 -5.73
N LEU A 36 -5.08 -33.15 -5.97
CA LEU A 36 -6.04 -32.11 -5.53
C LEU A 36 -7.33 -32.04 -6.35
N TYR A 37 -7.37 -32.69 -7.52
CA TYR A 37 -8.46 -32.56 -8.49
C TYR A 37 -8.87 -33.93 -9.04
N ASN A 38 -9.27 -34.86 -8.18
CA ASN A 38 -9.72 -36.19 -8.61
C ASN A 38 -11.21 -36.22 -9.01
N SER A 39 -12.03 -35.33 -8.45
CA SER A 39 -13.45 -35.20 -8.79
C SER A 39 -13.85 -33.74 -9.01
N GLU A 40 -14.97 -33.53 -9.70
CA GLU A 40 -15.54 -32.19 -9.88
C GLU A 40 -15.88 -31.51 -8.54
N GLU A 41 -16.31 -32.29 -7.54
CA GLU A 41 -16.66 -31.80 -6.22
C GLU A 41 -15.41 -31.30 -5.45
N GLU A 42 -14.31 -32.04 -5.51
CA GLU A 42 -13.04 -31.63 -4.92
C GLU A 42 -12.47 -30.37 -5.60
N ALA A 43 -12.58 -30.29 -6.92
CA ALA A 43 -12.17 -29.12 -7.68
C ALA A 43 -12.96 -27.87 -7.29
N SER A 44 -14.29 -27.99 -7.18
CA SER A 44 -15.18 -26.90 -6.76
C SER A 44 -14.87 -26.42 -5.34
N ARG A 45 -14.64 -27.36 -4.41
CA ARG A 45 -14.27 -27.05 -3.02
C ARG A 45 -12.93 -26.31 -2.95
N ASN A 46 -11.91 -26.80 -3.65
CA ASN A 46 -10.58 -26.20 -3.64
C ASN A 46 -10.57 -24.81 -4.30
N PHE A 47 -11.36 -24.64 -5.36
CA PHE A 47 -11.56 -23.33 -5.99
C PHE A 47 -12.27 -22.34 -5.07
N THR A 48 -13.28 -22.80 -4.32
CA THR A 48 -13.98 -21.97 -3.33
C THR A 48 -13.03 -21.53 -2.21
N VAL A 49 -12.21 -22.45 -1.69
CA VAL A 49 -11.18 -22.12 -0.69
C VAL A 49 -10.20 -21.08 -1.25
N PHE A 50 -9.75 -21.26 -2.50
CA PHE A 50 -8.90 -20.28 -3.17
C PHE A 50 -9.57 -18.90 -3.25
N LEU A 51 -10.83 -18.81 -3.67
CA LEU A 51 -11.56 -17.54 -3.76
C LEU A 51 -11.68 -16.84 -2.39
N VAL A 52 -12.00 -17.58 -1.33
CA VAL A 52 -12.10 -17.02 0.02
C VAL A 52 -10.74 -16.51 0.49
N CYS A 53 -9.68 -17.31 0.33
CA CYS A 53 -8.32 -16.88 0.67
C CYS A 53 -7.91 -15.65 -0.15
N PHE A 54 -8.16 -15.65 -1.46
CA PHE A 54 -7.83 -14.54 -2.34
C PHE A 54 -8.53 -13.24 -1.90
N ALA A 55 -9.81 -13.31 -1.57
CA ALA A 55 -10.55 -12.16 -1.04
C ALA A 55 -9.92 -11.63 0.26
N LEU A 56 -9.56 -12.51 1.20
CA LEU A 56 -8.91 -12.12 2.46
C LEU A 56 -7.54 -11.46 2.23
N PHE A 57 -6.74 -11.98 1.30
CA PHE A 57 -5.45 -11.41 0.93
C PHE A 57 -5.58 -10.06 0.24
N VAL A 58 -6.56 -9.90 -0.65
CA VAL A 58 -6.86 -8.62 -1.31
C VAL A 58 -7.32 -7.57 -0.30
N VAL A 59 -8.24 -7.93 0.61
CA VAL A 59 -8.73 -7.01 1.65
C VAL A 59 -7.61 -6.63 2.62
N SER A 60 -6.81 -7.59 3.09
CA SER A 60 -5.68 -7.29 3.98
C SER A 60 -4.62 -6.42 3.30
N GLY A 61 -4.30 -6.69 2.04
CA GLY A 61 -3.42 -5.87 1.21
C GLY A 61 -3.95 -4.44 1.03
N PHE A 62 -5.25 -4.29 0.77
CA PHE A 62 -5.92 -3.00 0.66
C PHE A 62 -5.84 -2.18 1.95
N VAL A 63 -6.17 -2.80 3.10
CA VAL A 63 -6.09 -2.17 4.44
C VAL A 63 -4.65 -1.75 4.77
N TYR A 64 -3.68 -2.62 4.48
CA TYR A 64 -2.27 -2.29 4.66
C TYR A 64 -1.83 -1.11 3.79
N GLY A 65 -2.28 -1.07 2.53
CA GLY A 65 -2.05 0.05 1.62
C GLY A 65 -2.63 1.38 2.16
N PHE A 66 -3.82 1.35 2.77
CA PHE A 66 -4.40 2.51 3.46
C PHE A 66 -3.55 3.01 4.63
N TYR A 67 -3.08 2.10 5.47
CA TYR A 67 -2.22 2.45 6.60
C TYR A 67 -0.92 3.12 6.14
N ARG A 68 -0.28 2.58 5.09
CA ARG A 68 0.91 3.15 4.47
C ARG A 68 0.65 4.53 3.86
N ALA A 69 -0.46 4.71 3.15
CA ALA A 69 -0.86 6.01 2.60
C ALA A 69 -1.02 7.09 3.69
N LYS A 70 -1.66 6.74 4.81
CA LYS A 70 -1.84 7.65 5.96
C LYS A 70 -0.48 8.07 6.56
N LYS A 71 0.43 7.11 6.76
CA LYS A 71 1.79 7.38 7.27
C LYS A 71 2.59 8.29 6.33
N HIS A 72 2.52 8.05 5.02
CA HIS A 72 3.21 8.87 4.02
C HIS A 72 2.67 10.30 3.97
N SER A 73 1.34 10.47 4.05
CA SER A 73 0.72 11.80 4.09
C SER A 73 1.13 12.60 5.34
N SER A 74 1.36 11.94 6.47
CA SER A 74 1.80 12.60 7.71
C SER A 74 3.24 13.10 7.61
N LYS A 75 4.14 12.30 7.01
CA LYS A 75 5.54 12.69 6.80
C LYS A 75 5.67 13.90 5.88
N MET A 76 4.90 13.96 4.79
CA MET A 76 4.93 15.10 3.87
C MET A 76 4.47 16.40 4.56
N LYS A 77 3.46 16.35 5.43
CA LYS A 77 3.04 17.53 6.21
C LYS A 77 4.15 18.03 7.13
N HIS A 78 4.86 17.12 7.79
CA HIS A 78 5.95 17.49 8.69
C HIS A 78 7.13 18.10 7.92
N GLN A 79 7.50 17.53 6.77
CA GLN A 79 8.53 18.10 5.89
C GLN A 79 8.14 19.47 5.33
N ALA A 80 6.87 19.64 4.91
CA ALA A 80 6.37 20.94 4.47
C ALA A 80 6.41 21.99 5.59
N PHE A 81 6.09 21.60 6.82
CA PHE A 81 6.20 22.47 8.00
C PHE A 81 7.66 22.91 8.25
N TYR A 82 8.61 21.99 8.22
CA TYR A 82 10.03 22.34 8.34
C TYR A 82 10.55 23.21 7.20
N ALA A 83 10.09 22.96 5.97
CA ALA A 83 10.44 23.80 4.82
C ALA A 83 9.90 25.23 4.98
N TYR A 84 8.65 25.37 5.45
CA TYR A 84 8.05 26.68 5.75
C TYR A 84 8.84 27.41 6.85
N PHE A 85 9.15 26.73 7.96
CA PHE A 85 9.87 27.33 9.07
C PHE A 85 11.30 27.76 8.70
N ASN A 86 12.01 26.95 7.91
CA ASN A 86 13.33 27.32 7.39
C ASN A 86 13.26 28.48 6.40
N LEU A 87 12.19 28.59 5.60
CA LEU A 87 11.98 29.71 4.69
C LEU A 87 11.73 31.01 5.46
N GLU A 88 10.90 30.98 6.51
CA GLU A 88 10.69 32.16 7.38
C GLU A 88 12.00 32.58 8.06
N ALA A 89 12.74 31.63 8.64
CA ALA A 89 14.03 31.91 9.28
C ALA A 89 15.02 32.56 8.29
N TYR A 90 15.07 32.08 7.05
CA TYR A 90 15.89 32.66 5.99
C TYR A 90 15.44 34.08 5.61
N ILE A 91 14.13 34.32 5.47
CA ILE A 91 13.58 35.65 5.18
C ILE A 91 13.90 36.64 6.31
N THR A 92 13.77 36.23 7.57
CA THR A 92 14.10 37.09 8.73
C THR A 92 15.60 37.35 8.89
N ALA A 93 16.46 36.46 8.37
CA ALA A 93 17.92 36.61 8.41
C ALA A 93 18.46 37.51 7.29
N LEU A 94 17.63 37.91 6.31
CA LEU A 94 18.03 38.83 5.26
C LEU A 94 18.13 40.26 5.82
N PRO A 95 19.27 40.95 5.65
CA PRO A 95 19.56 42.25 6.25
C PRO A 95 18.71 43.43 5.72
N TRP A 96 17.79 43.16 4.79
CA TRP A 96 16.92 44.15 4.14
C TRP A 96 15.44 43.98 4.52
N SER A 97 15.08 43.07 5.43
CA SER A 97 13.68 42.88 5.87
C SER A 97 13.19 43.91 6.89
N GLY A 98 13.95 44.99 7.10
CA GLY A 98 13.49 46.16 7.84
C GLY A 98 12.46 46.92 7.02
N ASN A 99 11.28 47.13 7.62
CA ASN A 99 10.18 48.01 7.21
C ASN A 99 10.48 48.86 5.97
N VAL A 100 9.94 48.43 4.82
CA VAL A 100 9.63 49.38 3.76
C VAL A 100 8.43 50.16 4.27
N ASP A 101 8.68 51.23 5.02
CA ASP A 101 7.69 52.27 5.26
C ASP A 101 7.31 52.81 3.88
N LEU A 102 6.15 52.38 3.39
CA LEU A 102 5.50 52.94 2.21
C LEU A 102 4.89 54.27 2.61
N ASP A 103 5.74 55.27 2.84
CA ASP A 103 5.32 56.67 2.87
C ASP A 103 5.08 57.10 1.41
N PHE A 104 3.84 56.93 0.96
CA PHE A 104 3.25 57.63 -0.17
C PHE A 104 2.47 58.85 0.31
#